data_AF-A0A0E9XV37-F1
#
_entry.id   AF-A0A0E9XV37-F1
#
_cell.length_a   1.000
_cell.length_b   1.000
_cell.length_c   1.000
_cell.angle_alpha   90.00
_cell.angle_beta   90.00
_cell.angle_gamma   90.00
#
_symmetry.space_group_name_H-M   'P 1'
#
loop_
_entity.id
_entity.type
_entity.pdbx_description
1 polymer ?
#
loop_
_entity_poly.entity_id
_entity_poly.type
_entity_poly.pdbx_seq_one_letter_code
_entity_poly.pdbx_strand_id
1 'polypeptide(L)'
;MFWELKRRVAKGIPVYQQSPLQDDVWAALRADKDDFLVYDRCGRLTFHIVLPYSFLHYPFIEAAIRATYNKDICGNCSVDSNSMLSAQWNNTQYNDTGLVASNGNKTDSSPIKRGNRGARRDAPARGGHHTHPTHA
;
A
#
# COMPACT_ATOMS: atom_id res chain seq x y z
N MET A 1 2.76 -24.39 -0.07
CA MET A 1 1.69 -23.50 -0.57
C MET A 1 2.24 -22.30 -1.33
N PHE A 2 3.15 -21.49 -0.74
CA PHE A 2 3.73 -20.30 -1.40
C PHE A 2 4.24 -20.53 -2.84
N TRP A 3 5.13 -21.50 -3.04
CA TRP A 3 5.73 -21.74 -4.36
C TRP A 3 4.71 -22.16 -5.43
N GLU A 4 3.65 -22.86 -5.02
CA GLU A 4 2.59 -23.26 -5.94
C GLU A 4 1.76 -22.06 -6.38
N LEU A 5 1.39 -21.18 -5.43
CA LEU A 5 0.71 -19.93 -5.74
C LEU A 5 1.57 -19.03 -6.64
N LYS A 6 2.85 -18.85 -6.30
CA LYS A 6 3.78 -18.03 -7.08
C LYS A 6 3.98 -18.54 -8.51
N ARG A 7 3.91 -19.87 -8.73
CA ARG A 7 4.04 -20.47 -10.06
C ARG A 7 2.77 -20.30 -10.90
N ARG A 8 1.58 -20.34 -10.27
CA ARG A 8 0.28 -20.31 -10.96
C ARG A 8 -0.26 -18.91 -11.21
N VAL A 9 0.16 -17.94 -10.41
CA VAL A 9 -0.36 -16.57 -10.50
C VAL A 9 0.03 -15.91 -11.83
N ALA A 10 -0.83 -15.01 -12.34
CA ALA A 10 -0.53 -14.24 -13.53
C ALA A 10 0.67 -13.30 -13.32
N LYS A 11 1.40 -12.99 -14.40
CA LYS A 11 2.50 -12.01 -14.37
C LYS A 11 1.99 -10.67 -13.84
N GLY A 12 2.74 -10.07 -12.92
CA GLY A 12 2.42 -8.77 -12.32
C GLY A 12 1.60 -8.85 -11.02
N ILE A 13 1.14 -10.04 -10.61
CA ILE A 13 0.49 -10.23 -9.31
C ILE A 13 1.54 -10.75 -8.32
N PRO A 14 1.96 -9.94 -7.33
CA PRO A 14 2.91 -10.40 -6.33
C PRO A 14 2.25 -11.39 -5.37
N VAL A 15 3.03 -12.38 -4.92
CA VAL A 15 2.65 -13.31 -3.86
C VAL A 15 3.62 -13.11 -2.72
N TYR A 16 3.09 -12.85 -1.53
CA TYR A 16 3.86 -12.66 -0.31
C TYR A 16 3.66 -13.83 0.64
N GLN A 17 4.67 -14.09 1.47
CA GLN A 17 4.60 -15.02 2.58
C GLN A 17 5.20 -14.33 3.79
N GLN A 18 4.49 -14.36 4.92
CA GLN A 18 4.99 -13.80 6.17
C GLN A 18 6.29 -14.52 6.58
N SER A 19 7.30 -13.74 6.98
CA SER A 19 8.55 -14.27 7.51
C SER A 19 8.31 -14.93 8.88
N PRO A 20 9.08 -15.97 9.27
CA PRO A 20 8.89 -16.64 10.56
C PRO A 20 8.95 -15.72 11.79
N LEU A 21 9.65 -14.59 11.71
CA LEU A 21 9.84 -13.63 12.81
C LEU A 21 9.05 -12.33 12.62
N GLN A 22 8.24 -12.23 11.56
CA GLN A 22 7.42 -11.05 11.31
C GLN A 22 6.14 -11.12 12.15
N ASP A 23 5.68 -9.97 12.64
CA ASP A 23 4.40 -9.82 13.31
C ASP A 23 3.25 -10.43 12.48
N ASP A 24 2.25 -10.98 13.17
CA ASP A 24 1.10 -11.62 12.54
C ASP A 24 0.30 -10.62 11.72
N VAL A 25 0.43 -10.75 10.39
CA VAL A 25 -0.23 -9.88 9.43
C VAL A 25 -1.75 -10.04 9.50
N TRP A 26 -2.26 -11.23 9.78
CA TRP A 26 -3.69 -11.48 9.89
C TRP A 26 -4.28 -10.83 11.14
N ALA A 27 -3.58 -10.95 12.27
CA ALA A 27 -3.96 -10.27 13.50
C ALA A 27 -3.93 -8.74 13.35
N ALA A 28 -2.89 -8.19 12.73
CA ALA A 28 -2.77 -6.76 12.48
C ALA A 28 -3.90 -6.22 11.58
N LEU A 29 -4.33 -7.02 10.60
CA LEU A 29 -5.43 -6.68 9.70
C LEU A 29 -6.82 -7.04 10.26
N ARG A 30 -6.88 -7.69 11.44
CA ARG A 30 -8.11 -8.19 12.09
C ARG A 30 -8.94 -9.08 11.15
N ALA A 31 -8.26 -10.00 10.48
CA ALA A 31 -8.88 -10.96 9.57
C ALA A 31 -8.56 -12.40 9.98
N ASP A 32 -9.45 -13.31 9.65
CA ASP A 32 -9.31 -14.73 9.93
C ASP A 32 -8.88 -15.52 8.68
N LYS A 33 -8.59 -16.80 8.89
CA LYS A 33 -8.31 -17.73 7.81
C LYS A 33 -9.47 -17.74 6.80
N ASP A 34 -9.12 -17.73 5.51
CA ASP A 34 -10.05 -17.75 4.38
C ASP A 34 -10.86 -16.45 4.18
N ASP A 35 -10.54 -15.37 4.90
CA ASP A 35 -11.08 -14.03 4.63
C ASP A 35 -10.40 -13.36 3.43
N PHE A 36 -11.15 -12.50 2.74
CA PHE A 36 -10.62 -11.60 1.71
C PHE A 36 -10.77 -10.15 2.15
N LEU A 37 -9.66 -9.42 2.10
CA LEU A 37 -9.62 -7.99 2.35
C LEU A 37 -9.37 -7.27 1.03
N VAL A 38 -10.31 -6.42 0.62
CA VAL A 38 -10.22 -5.64 -0.63
C VAL A 38 -9.99 -4.19 -0.27
N TYR A 39 -8.84 -3.66 -0.68
CA TYR A 39 -8.46 -2.27 -0.48
C TYR A 39 -8.58 -1.49 -1.78
N ASP A 40 -8.97 -0.23 -1.68
CA ASP A 40 -8.96 0.69 -2.82
C ASP A 40 -7.56 1.28 -3.09
N ARG A 41 -7.47 2.07 -4.17
CA ARG A 41 -6.25 2.81 -4.57
C ARG A 41 -5.73 3.79 -3.51
N CYS A 42 -6.56 4.11 -2.53
CA CYS A 42 -6.27 5.05 -1.45
C CYS A 42 -5.84 4.32 -0.17
N GLY A 43 -5.72 2.98 -0.22
CA GLY A 43 -5.33 2.15 0.91
C GLY A 43 -6.43 1.95 1.95
N ARG A 44 -7.70 2.23 1.62
CA ARG A 44 -8.81 2.03 2.55
C ARG A 44 -9.46 0.67 2.32
N LEU A 45 -9.80 -0.02 3.41
CA LEU A 45 -10.54 -1.28 3.35
C LEU A 45 -11.96 -1.00 2.86
N THR A 46 -12.33 -1.59 1.73
CA THR A 46 -13.66 -1.40 1.12
C THR A 46 -14.55 -2.62 1.34
N PHE A 47 -13.98 -3.82 1.32
CA PHE A 47 -14.69 -5.06 1.62
C PHE A 47 -13.83 -5.95 2.52
N HIS A 48 -14.45 -6.47 3.59
CA HIS A 48 -13.97 -7.60 4.37
C HIS A 48 -14.96 -8.74 4.15
N ILE A 49 -14.54 -9.76 3.42
CA ILE A 49 -15.41 -10.84 2.97
C ILE A 49 -15.03 -12.10 3.74
N VAL A 50 -15.92 -12.49 4.63
CA VAL A 50 -15.75 -13.62 5.54
C VAL A 50 -16.53 -14.84 5.04
N LEU A 51 -16.30 -16.01 5.65
CA LEU A 51 -17.14 -17.18 5.41
C LEU A 51 -18.62 -16.90 5.74
N PRO A 52 -19.59 -17.44 4.97
CA PRO A 52 -19.42 -18.33 3.81
C PRO A 52 -19.27 -17.58 2.47
N TYR A 53 -19.23 -16.25 2.46
CA TYR A 53 -19.16 -15.46 1.21
C TYR A 53 -17.78 -15.48 0.57
N SER A 54 -16.74 -15.90 1.31
CA SER A 54 -15.38 -16.04 0.81
C SER A 54 -15.12 -17.29 -0.03
N PHE A 55 -16.08 -18.20 -0.16
CA PHE A 55 -15.91 -19.34 -1.06
C PHE A 55 -15.77 -18.87 -2.52
N LEU A 56 -14.64 -19.23 -3.15
CA LEU A 56 -14.26 -18.78 -4.49
C LEU A 56 -15.16 -19.30 -5.63
N HIS A 57 -16.05 -20.27 -5.37
CA HIS A 57 -17.05 -20.66 -6.38
C HIS A 57 -18.23 -19.69 -6.45
N TYR A 58 -18.39 -18.80 -5.47
CA TYR A 58 -19.37 -17.72 -5.50
C TYR A 58 -18.78 -16.43 -6.08
N PRO A 59 -19.61 -15.53 -6.66
CA PRO A 59 -19.14 -14.34 -7.34
C PRO A 59 -18.75 -13.18 -6.42
N PHE A 60 -18.84 -13.33 -5.09
CA PHE A 60 -18.72 -12.20 -4.15
C PHE A 60 -17.33 -11.54 -4.18
N ILE A 61 -16.26 -12.34 -4.25
CA ILE A 61 -14.90 -11.82 -4.33
C ILE A 61 -14.68 -11.03 -5.63
N GLU A 62 -15.10 -11.59 -6.77
CA GLU A 62 -14.99 -10.91 -8.06
C GLU A 62 -15.80 -9.61 -8.08
N ALA A 63 -17.04 -9.65 -7.58
CA ALA A 63 -17.91 -8.49 -7.52
C ALA A 63 -17.32 -7.37 -6.64
N ALA A 64 -16.74 -7.71 -5.49
CA ALA A 64 -16.09 -6.75 -4.60
C ALA A 64 -14.86 -6.10 -5.23
N ILE A 65 -14.00 -6.89 -5.90
CA ILE A 65 -12.84 -6.37 -6.63
C ILE A 65 -13.30 -5.41 -7.74
N ARG A 66 -14.28 -5.81 -8.56
CA ARG A 66 -14.83 -4.97 -9.64
C ARG A 66 -15.46 -3.69 -9.10
N ALA A 67 -16.20 -3.78 -7.99
CA ALA A 67 -16.81 -2.61 -7.35
C ALA A 67 -15.74 -1.64 -6.86
N THR A 68 -14.69 -2.14 -6.22
CA THR A 68 -13.57 -1.35 -5.70
C THR A 68 -12.77 -0.68 -6.80
N TYR A 69 -12.55 -1.38 -7.91
CA TYR A 69 -11.77 -0.87 -9.03
C TYR A 69 -12.54 0.16 -9.86
N ASN A 70 -13.82 -0.10 -10.16
CA ASN A 70 -14.60 0.72 -11.09
C ASN A 70 -15.23 1.95 -10.45
N LYS A 71 -15.46 1.94 -9.13
CA LYS A 71 -16.09 3.06 -8.42
C LYS A 71 -15.03 3.92 -7.73
N ASP A 72 -15.30 5.22 -7.66
CA ASP A 72 -14.53 6.12 -6.82
C ASP A 72 -15.00 6.02 -5.36
N ILE A 73 -14.66 4.91 -4.68
CA ILE A 73 -15.07 4.67 -3.29
C ILE A 73 -14.33 5.61 -2.33
N CYS A 74 -13.05 5.89 -2.60
CA CYS A 74 -12.24 6.73 -1.71
C CYS A 74 -12.38 8.24 -1.95
N GLY A 75 -13.00 8.68 -3.04
CA GLY A 75 -13.15 10.10 -3.36
C GLY A 75 -11.80 10.80 -3.53
N ASN A 76 -11.71 12.06 -3.09
CA ASN A 76 -10.48 12.85 -3.19
C ASN A 76 -9.47 12.42 -2.11
N CYS A 77 -8.62 11.45 -2.45
CA CYS A 77 -7.49 11.08 -1.61
C CYS A 77 -6.20 11.62 -2.21
N SER A 78 -5.46 12.37 -1.40
CA SER A 78 -4.05 12.61 -1.65
C SER A 78 -3.32 11.29 -1.47
N VAL A 79 -3.01 10.59 -2.56
CA VAL A 79 -2.02 9.51 -2.52
C VAL A 79 -0.69 10.22 -2.32
N ASP A 80 -0.39 10.62 -1.09
CA ASP A 80 0.87 11.26 -0.76
C ASP A 80 1.95 10.24 -1.11
N SER A 81 2.62 10.45 -2.25
CA SER A 81 3.69 9.58 -2.75
C SER A 81 4.86 9.48 -1.77
N ASN A 82 4.87 10.34 -0.73
CA ASN A 82 5.82 10.31 0.39
C ASN A 82 5.42 9.35 1.53
N SER A 83 4.17 8.90 1.62
CA SER A 83 3.72 8.00 2.71
C SER A 83 4.28 6.56 2.54
N MET A 84 4.56 6.12 1.31
CA MET A 84 5.29 4.87 1.05
C MET A 84 6.78 4.96 1.41
N LEU A 85 7.38 6.16 1.40
CA LEU A 85 8.79 6.37 1.75
C LEU A 85 9.00 6.53 3.27
N SER A 86 7.98 6.93 4.04
CA SER A 86 8.10 6.99 5.51
C SER A 86 7.96 5.63 6.20
N ALA A 87 7.46 4.60 5.51
CA ALA A 87 7.48 3.21 5.98
C ALA A 87 8.78 2.47 5.57
N GLN A 88 9.80 3.22 5.12
CA GLN A 88 11.10 2.68 4.75
C GLN A 88 11.92 2.45 6.01
N TRP A 89 11.84 1.21 6.50
CA TRP A 89 12.94 0.43 7.08
C TRP A 89 14.19 1.26 7.45
N ASN A 90 14.40 1.47 8.75
CA ASN A 90 15.70 1.85 9.30
C ASN A 90 16.68 0.66 9.14
N ASN A 91 17.10 0.38 7.91
CA ASN A 91 18.20 -0.54 7.66
C ASN A 91 19.49 0.15 8.08
N THR A 92 20.02 -0.25 9.24
CA THR A 92 21.43 -0.07 9.57
C THR A 92 22.29 -0.52 8.41
N GLN A 93 23.20 0.37 8.00
CA GLN A 93 24.10 0.19 6.87
C GLN A 93 24.79 -1.18 6.91
N TYR A 94 24.61 -1.97 5.85
CA TYR A 94 25.50 -3.08 5.56
C TYR A 94 26.79 -2.47 5.00
N ASN A 95 27.85 -2.50 5.82
CA ASN A 95 29.20 -2.16 5.42
C ASN A 95 29.72 -3.23 4.45
N ASP A 96 29.75 -2.90 3.17
CA ASP A 96 30.47 -3.70 2.18
C ASP A 96 31.92 -3.22 2.13
N THR A 97 32.83 -4.06 2.62
CA THR A 97 34.27 -3.81 2.64
C THR A 97 34.99 -4.85 1.80
N GLY A 98 35.62 -4.38 0.71
CA GLY A 98 36.65 -5.08 -0.07
C GLY A 98 36.22 -5.34 -1.53
N LEU A 99 36.99 -5.10 -2.60
CA LEU A 99 38.40 -4.75 -2.80
C LEU A 99 38.57 -4.11 -4.21
N VAL A 100 39.41 -3.08 -4.25
CA VAL A 100 40.18 -2.40 -5.33
C VAL A 100 40.25 -3.03 -6.74
N ALA A 101 40.01 -2.22 -7.80
CA ALA A 101 41.05 -1.81 -8.79
C ALA A 101 40.51 -0.97 -9.99
N SER A 102 41.00 0.29 -10.04
CA SER A 102 41.54 1.03 -11.21
C SER A 102 40.73 1.22 -12.51
N ASN A 103 40.38 2.48 -12.82
CA ASN A 103 41.05 3.37 -13.81
C ASN A 103 40.08 4.32 -14.55
N GLY A 104 40.48 5.59 -14.67
CA GLY A 104 40.32 6.37 -15.91
C GLY A 104 39.42 7.62 -15.90
N ASN A 105 40.07 8.79 -15.87
CA ASN A 105 39.71 10.09 -16.45
C ASN A 105 38.46 10.84 -15.92
N LYS A 106 38.61 11.89 -15.11
CA LYS A 106 38.99 13.30 -15.41
C LYS A 106 37.93 14.11 -16.19
N THR A 107 37.75 15.34 -15.70
CA THR A 107 37.12 16.55 -16.29
C THR A 107 35.59 16.60 -16.25
N ASP A 108 34.92 17.69 -15.89
CA ASP A 108 35.29 18.99 -15.29
C ASP A 108 33.99 19.74 -14.92
N SER A 109 34.10 20.70 -14.01
CA SER A 109 33.33 21.96 -13.93
C SER A 109 31.80 21.97 -13.64
N SER A 110 31.49 22.42 -12.42
CA SER A 110 30.29 23.12 -11.89
C SER A 110 29.89 24.39 -12.71
N PRO A 111 28.97 25.33 -12.29
CA PRO A 111 28.12 25.42 -11.08
C PRO A 111 26.67 26.03 -11.23
N ILE A 112 25.82 25.75 -10.21
CA ILE A 112 24.92 26.67 -9.43
C ILE A 112 24.07 27.74 -10.16
N LYS A 113 22.74 27.75 -9.89
CA LYS A 113 21.92 28.88 -9.33
C LYS A 113 20.61 28.34 -8.73
N ARG A 114 20.43 28.26 -7.40
CA ARG A 114 19.84 29.25 -6.46
C ARG A 114 18.59 29.98 -6.96
N GLY A 115 17.47 29.76 -6.27
CA GLY A 115 16.30 30.64 -6.26
C GLY A 115 15.25 30.14 -5.26
N ASN A 116 14.97 30.91 -4.23
CA ASN A 116 14.29 30.53 -2.98
C ASN A 116 13.02 31.41 -2.81
N ARG A 117 12.06 30.92 -2.01
CA ARG A 117 11.05 31.63 -1.18
C ARG A 117 9.59 31.76 -1.65
N GLY A 118 8.73 31.33 -0.73
CA GLY A 118 7.49 32.02 -0.30
C GLY A 118 6.19 31.29 -0.66
N ALA A 119 5.11 31.22 0.13
CA ALA A 119 4.83 31.59 1.52
C ALA A 119 3.43 31.03 1.90
N ARG A 120 3.30 30.56 3.14
CA ARG A 120 2.18 30.61 4.12
C ARG A 120 0.72 30.98 3.72
N ARG A 121 -0.22 30.34 4.47
CA ARG A 121 -1.62 30.70 4.90
C ARG A 121 -2.72 29.83 4.27
N ASP A 122 -3.84 29.40 4.88
CA ASP A 122 -4.44 29.37 6.23
C ASP A 122 -5.64 28.35 6.16
N ALA A 123 -6.06 27.76 7.30
CA ALA A 123 -7.26 26.89 7.46
C ALA A 123 -8.59 27.74 7.56
N PRO A 124 -9.82 27.25 7.89
CA PRO A 124 -10.29 25.93 8.34
C PRO A 124 -11.71 25.43 7.89
N ALA A 125 -12.05 24.24 8.43
CA ALA A 125 -13.27 23.42 8.60
C ALA A 125 -14.72 23.96 8.44
N ARG A 126 -15.63 23.02 8.06
CA ARG A 126 -17.06 22.77 8.45
C ARG A 126 -17.45 21.41 7.82
N GLY A 127 -18.11 20.41 8.41
CA GLY A 127 -19.10 20.33 9.50
C GLY A 127 -20.40 19.73 8.91
N GLY A 128 -20.80 18.51 9.30
CA GLY A 128 -22.08 17.91 8.84
C GLY A 128 -22.32 16.48 9.33
N HIS A 129 -23.04 16.35 10.46
CA HIS A 129 -23.60 15.12 11.01
C HIS A 129 -24.93 14.77 10.32
N HIS A 130 -25.18 13.49 10.02
CA HIS A 130 -26.52 12.99 9.70
C HIS A 130 -26.84 11.71 10.48
N THR A 131 -28.05 11.69 11.02
CA THR A 131 -28.67 10.72 11.92
C THR A 131 -29.31 9.56 11.16
N HIS A 132 -29.23 8.35 11.70
CA HIS A 132 -29.97 7.16 11.26
C HIS A 132 -31.39 7.12 11.86
N PRO A 133 -32.41 6.64 11.13
CA PRO A 133 -33.64 6.16 11.73
C PRO A 133 -33.61 4.63 11.93
N THR A 134 -34.10 4.21 13.08
CA THR A 134 -34.46 2.84 13.45
C THR A 134 -35.84 2.49 12.88
N HIS A 135 -36.03 1.29 12.37
CA HIS A 135 -37.36 0.70 12.16
C HIS A 135 -37.46 -0.67 12.82
N ALA A 136 -38.66 -0.89 13.34
CA ALA A 136 -39.15 -1.97 14.19
C ALA A 136 -39.21 -3.35 13.53
#